data_AF-A0A2A4MUG0-F1
#
_entry.id   AF-A0A2A4MUG0-F1
#
_cell.length_a   1.000
_cell.length_b   1.000
_cell.length_c   1.000
_cell.angle_alpha   90.00
_cell.angle_beta   90.00
_cell.angle_gamma   90.00
#
_symmetry.space_group_name_H-M   'P 1'
#
loop_
_entity.id
_entity.type
_entity.pdbx_description
1 polymer ?
#
loop_
_entity_poly.entity_id
_entity_poly.type
_entity_poly.pdbx_seq_one_letter_code
_entity_poly.pdbx_strand_id
1 'polypeptide(L)'
;MKGSRNSRRKIKRWTLQQFDKAFDLTRLDFNKRMAPARHKPKLTGVIAAAIIYGVLLMLGNIGISNGAIDQETLAKMSWVIMVPSSAIGIFVYMLVSNRRQYDVLQDMKAYIALIEKDGGLFWRFEPLVQLLLPDNGLAAQMVEGSRVGDMNQLYPEDYGLSVHALYKALGDTGNREIPEDIEKALIENFTNKT
;
A
#
# COMPACT_ATOMS: atom_id res chain seq x y z
N MET A 1 16.60 -32.48 30.78
CA MET A 1 16.49 -31.29 29.91
C MET A 1 15.03 -30.93 29.60
N LYS A 2 14.24 -30.47 30.60
CA LYS A 2 12.81 -30.10 30.42
C LYS A 2 12.54 -28.58 30.47
N GLY A 3 13.55 -27.76 30.79
CA GLY A 3 13.40 -26.31 31.00
C GLY A 3 13.34 -25.45 29.72
N SER A 4 13.96 -25.87 28.62
CA SER A 4 14.13 -25.01 27.43
C SER A 4 12.83 -24.81 26.62
N ARG A 5 11.97 -25.84 26.54
CA ARG A 5 10.77 -25.80 25.69
C ARG A 5 9.71 -24.79 26.16
N ASN A 6 9.56 -24.59 27.47
CA ASN A 6 8.63 -23.61 28.04
C ASN A 6 9.13 -22.17 27.90
N SER A 7 10.45 -21.94 28.04
CA SER A 7 11.05 -20.63 27.76
C SER A 7 10.86 -20.26 26.29
N ARG A 8 11.09 -21.20 25.37
CA ARG A 8 11.05 -20.94 23.92
C ARG A 8 9.65 -20.64 23.36
N ARG A 9 8.60 -21.30 23.86
CA ARG A 9 7.21 -20.94 23.54
C ARG A 9 6.83 -19.54 24.04
N LYS A 10 7.41 -19.12 25.17
CA LYS A 10 7.22 -17.78 25.73
C LYS A 10 7.83 -16.71 24.82
N ILE A 11 8.98 -16.99 24.20
CA ILE A 11 9.67 -16.08 23.26
C ILE A 11 8.83 -15.84 22.01
N LYS A 12 8.42 -16.89 21.30
CA LYS A 12 7.59 -16.74 20.09
C LYS A 12 6.35 -15.89 20.38
N ARG A 13 5.68 -16.17 21.50
CA ARG A 13 4.52 -15.41 21.94
C ARG A 13 4.87 -13.96 22.28
N TRP A 14 5.99 -13.72 22.95
CA TRP A 14 6.48 -12.38 23.24
C TRP A 14 6.81 -11.62 21.95
N THR A 15 7.53 -12.22 21.00
CA THR A 15 7.88 -11.63 19.71
C THR A 15 6.65 -11.28 18.90
N LEU A 16 5.66 -12.19 18.79
CA LEU A 16 4.39 -11.89 18.14
C LEU A 16 3.64 -10.76 18.85
N GLN A 17 3.62 -10.75 20.18
CA GLN A 17 3.03 -9.65 20.95
C GLN A 17 3.75 -8.32 20.75
N GLN A 18 5.08 -8.33 20.61
CA GLN A 18 5.83 -7.13 20.26
C GLN A 18 5.49 -6.69 18.84
N PHE A 19 5.42 -7.61 17.89
CA PHE A 19 5.07 -7.33 16.51
C PHE A 19 3.67 -6.71 16.39
N ASP A 20 2.67 -7.29 17.06
CA ASP A 20 1.28 -6.81 17.07
C ASP A 20 1.15 -5.43 17.76
N LYS A 21 2.02 -5.12 18.73
CA LYS A 21 2.07 -3.80 19.37
C LYS A 21 2.82 -2.77 18.54
N ALA A 22 3.82 -3.22 17.79
CA ALA A 22 4.75 -2.36 17.07
C ALA A 22 4.24 -1.99 15.66
N PHE A 23 3.56 -2.91 14.98
CA PHE A 23 3.08 -2.73 13.62
C PHE A 23 1.56 -2.85 13.50
N ASP A 24 0.96 -1.84 12.89
CA ASP A 24 -0.40 -1.92 12.35
C ASP A 24 -0.32 -2.54 10.94
N LEU A 25 -0.44 -3.86 10.90
CA LEU A 25 -0.43 -4.65 9.66
C LEU A 25 -1.49 -4.19 8.64
N THR A 26 -2.61 -3.64 9.11
CA THR A 26 -3.67 -3.17 8.22
C THR A 26 -3.31 -1.87 7.52
N ARG A 27 -2.55 -0.99 8.20
CA ARG A 27 -2.00 0.23 7.60
C ARG A 27 -0.87 -0.04 6.61
N LEU A 28 -0.10 -1.10 6.84
CA LEU A 28 1.01 -1.54 6.00
C LEU A 28 0.59 -2.47 4.84
N ASP A 29 -0.68 -2.88 4.76
CA ASP A 29 -1.19 -3.69 3.64
C ASP A 29 -1.41 -2.83 2.39
N PHE A 30 -0.34 -2.66 1.62
CA PHE A 30 -0.33 -1.85 0.40
C PHE A 30 -1.42 -2.28 -0.59
N ASN A 31 -1.52 -3.58 -0.87
CA ASN A 31 -2.43 -4.12 -1.88
C ASN A 31 -3.89 -3.86 -1.52
N LYS A 32 -4.26 -4.14 -0.26
CA LYS A 32 -5.64 -3.94 0.21
C LYS A 32 -6.02 -2.46 0.22
N ARG A 33 -5.08 -1.56 0.55
CA ARG A 33 -5.32 -0.11 0.58
C ARG A 33 -5.34 0.52 -0.82
N MET A 34 -4.54 0.00 -1.74
CA MET A 34 -4.46 0.49 -3.13
C MET A 34 -5.61 0.00 -4.00
N ALA A 35 -6.18 -1.18 -3.72
CA ALA A 35 -7.33 -1.71 -4.48
C ALA A 35 -8.51 -0.71 -4.62
N PRO A 36 -9.06 -0.13 -3.54
CA PRO A 36 -10.15 0.84 -3.67
C PRO A 36 -9.72 2.11 -4.41
N ALA A 37 -8.46 2.51 -4.29
CA ALA A 37 -7.90 3.66 -5.01
C ALA A 37 -7.79 3.41 -6.52
N ARG A 38 -7.57 2.16 -6.97
CA ARG A 38 -7.50 1.78 -8.39
C ARG A 38 -8.88 1.57 -9.03
N HIS A 39 -9.83 0.97 -8.32
CA HIS A 39 -11.10 0.54 -8.92
C HIS A 39 -12.21 1.60 -8.90
N LYS A 40 -12.37 2.33 -7.77
CA LYS A 40 -13.45 3.32 -7.63
C LYS A 40 -13.39 4.49 -8.62
N PRO A 41 -12.22 4.99 -9.06
CA PRO A 41 -12.14 6.10 -10.00
C PRO A 41 -12.61 5.79 -11.43
N LYS A 42 -12.68 4.51 -11.82
CA LYS A 42 -13.15 4.14 -13.17
C LYS A 42 -14.58 4.64 -13.39
N LEU A 43 -15.43 4.48 -12.39
CA LEU A 43 -16.82 4.94 -12.43
C LEU A 43 -16.90 6.46 -12.55
N THR A 44 -16.03 7.22 -11.87
CA THR A 44 -16.04 8.69 -11.93
C THR A 44 -15.67 9.21 -13.32
N GLY A 45 -14.74 8.55 -14.02
CA GLY A 45 -14.42 8.90 -15.41
C GLY A 45 -15.57 8.65 -16.38
N VAL A 46 -16.25 7.51 -16.24
CA VAL A 46 -17.43 7.17 -17.06
C VAL A 46 -18.58 8.16 -16.81
N ILE A 47 -18.85 8.51 -15.56
CA ILE A 47 -19.87 9.52 -15.22
C ILE A 47 -19.53 10.87 -15.84
N ALA A 48 -18.27 11.31 -15.74
CA ALA A 48 -17.83 12.57 -16.34
C ALA A 48 -18.02 12.57 -17.86
N ALA A 49 -17.62 11.50 -18.55
CA ALA A 49 -17.84 11.35 -19.99
C ALA A 49 -19.33 11.42 -20.36
N ALA A 50 -20.19 10.72 -19.61
CA ALA A 50 -21.63 10.70 -19.83
C ALA A 50 -22.27 12.09 -19.65
N ILE A 51 -21.85 12.84 -18.63
CA ILE A 51 -22.34 14.21 -18.39
C ILE A 51 -21.93 15.13 -19.55
N ILE A 52 -20.66 15.11 -19.95
CA ILE A 52 -20.15 15.98 -21.04
C ILE A 52 -20.86 15.65 -22.35
N TYR A 53 -20.99 14.37 -22.67
CA TYR A 53 -21.69 13.91 -23.85
C TYR A 53 -23.16 14.35 -23.85
N GLY A 54 -23.86 14.16 -22.72
CA GLY A 54 -25.25 14.56 -22.55
C GLY A 54 -25.47 16.07 -22.71
N VAL A 55 -24.58 16.90 -22.15
CA VAL A 55 -24.63 18.36 -22.30
C VAL A 55 -24.43 18.77 -23.75
N LEU A 56 -23.45 18.18 -24.45
CA LEU A 56 -23.18 18.51 -25.85
C LEU A 56 -24.33 18.07 -26.78
N LEU A 57 -24.95 16.91 -26.52
CA LEU A 57 -26.17 16.50 -27.22
C LEU A 57 -27.36 17.40 -26.93
N MET A 58 -27.53 17.85 -25.67
CA MET A 58 -28.60 18.77 -25.30
C MET A 58 -28.47 20.10 -26.05
N LEU A 59 -27.24 20.64 -26.15
CA LEU A 59 -26.96 21.83 -26.95
C LEU A 59 -27.27 21.60 -28.44
N GLY A 60 -26.92 20.43 -28.97
CA GLY A 60 -27.30 20.02 -30.32
C GLY A 60 -28.82 20.00 -30.55
N ASN A 61 -29.59 19.43 -29.61
CA ASN A 61 -31.05 19.39 -29.70
C ASN A 61 -31.69 20.79 -29.66
N ILE A 62 -31.13 21.71 -28.87
CA ILE A 62 -31.55 23.11 -28.87
C ILE A 62 -31.25 23.75 -30.23
N GLY A 63 -30.09 23.46 -30.83
CA GLY A 63 -29.74 23.89 -32.18
C GLY A 63 -30.72 23.41 -33.26
N ILE A 64 -31.19 22.16 -33.16
CA ILE A 64 -32.24 21.62 -34.05
C ILE A 64 -33.55 22.39 -33.85
N SER A 65 -33.93 22.59 -32.59
CA SER A 65 -35.20 23.26 -32.25
C SER A 65 -35.25 24.70 -32.77
N ASN A 66 -34.09 25.35 -32.89
CA ASN A 66 -33.95 26.70 -33.42
C ASN A 66 -33.70 26.75 -34.94
N GLY A 67 -33.69 25.61 -35.63
CA GLY A 67 -33.43 25.52 -37.07
C GLY A 67 -31.98 25.84 -37.49
N ALA A 68 -31.05 25.90 -36.54
CA ALA A 68 -29.64 26.21 -36.80
C ALA A 68 -28.87 25.02 -37.38
N ILE A 69 -29.33 23.79 -37.11
CA ILE A 69 -28.78 22.52 -37.60
C ILE A 69 -29.93 21.56 -37.91
N ASP A 70 -29.74 20.69 -38.89
CA ASP A 70 -30.68 19.62 -39.23
C ASP A 70 -30.41 18.36 -38.38
N GLN A 71 -31.41 17.47 -38.31
CA GLN A 71 -31.31 16.21 -37.55
C GLN A 71 -30.19 15.31 -38.09
N GLU A 72 -29.96 15.33 -39.40
CA GLU A 72 -28.93 14.51 -40.04
C GLU A 72 -27.52 14.96 -39.63
N THR A 73 -27.26 16.26 -39.55
CA THR A 73 -25.97 16.79 -39.08
C THR A 73 -25.75 16.47 -37.60
N LEU A 74 -26.77 16.59 -36.74
CA LEU A 74 -26.59 16.21 -35.33
C LEU A 74 -26.27 14.71 -35.18
N ALA A 75 -26.97 13.84 -35.92
CA ALA A 75 -26.70 12.41 -35.91
C ALA A 75 -25.25 12.12 -36.33
N LYS A 76 -24.77 12.78 -37.40
CA LYS A 76 -23.37 12.70 -37.85
C LYS A 76 -22.38 13.32 -36.86
N MET A 77 -22.75 14.34 -36.11
CA MET A 77 -21.86 14.96 -35.12
C MET A 77 -21.83 14.21 -33.78
N SER A 78 -22.81 13.35 -33.52
CA SER A 78 -22.92 12.61 -32.26
C SER A 78 -21.70 11.71 -31.98
N TRP A 79 -21.13 11.05 -32.99
CA TRP A 79 -19.90 10.26 -32.81
C TRP A 79 -18.66 11.16 -32.64
N VAL A 80 -18.63 12.31 -33.32
CA VAL A 80 -17.54 13.31 -33.19
C VAL A 80 -17.52 13.89 -31.78
N ILE A 81 -18.68 14.07 -31.15
CA ILE A 81 -18.84 14.52 -29.76
C ILE A 81 -18.46 13.42 -28.76
N MET A 82 -18.68 12.15 -29.10
CA MET A 82 -18.38 11.00 -28.24
C MET A 82 -16.88 10.86 -27.95
N VAL A 83 -16.02 11.06 -28.95
CA VAL A 83 -14.56 10.93 -28.83
C VAL A 83 -13.94 11.89 -27.79
N PRO A 84 -14.12 13.22 -27.86
CA PRO A 84 -13.58 14.15 -26.87
C PRO A 84 -14.19 13.95 -25.49
N SER A 85 -15.48 13.60 -25.40
CA SER A 85 -16.14 13.28 -24.13
C SER A 85 -15.48 12.07 -23.44
N SER A 86 -15.14 11.04 -24.22
CA SER A 86 -14.46 9.84 -23.74
C SER A 86 -13.02 10.15 -23.30
N ALA A 87 -12.29 10.96 -24.07
CA ALA A 87 -10.96 11.41 -23.70
C ALA A 87 -10.97 12.18 -22.36
N ILE A 88 -11.90 13.12 -22.18
CA ILE A 88 -12.03 13.85 -20.91
C ILE A 88 -12.37 12.90 -19.76
N GLY A 89 -13.25 11.92 -19.97
CA GLY A 89 -13.54 10.88 -18.98
C GLY A 89 -12.30 10.11 -18.54
N ILE A 90 -11.41 9.74 -19.47
CA ILE A 90 -10.13 9.09 -19.17
C ILE A 90 -9.23 10.01 -18.35
N PHE A 91 -9.11 11.29 -18.71
CA PHE A 91 -8.32 12.26 -17.95
C PHE A 91 -8.84 12.43 -16.52
N VAL A 92 -10.16 12.56 -16.35
CA VAL A 92 -10.78 12.64 -15.01
C VAL A 92 -10.49 11.37 -14.21
N TYR A 93 -10.64 10.19 -14.83
CA TYR A 93 -10.27 8.92 -14.20
C TYR A 93 -8.81 8.93 -13.73
N MET A 94 -7.86 9.31 -14.59
CA MET A 94 -6.43 9.34 -14.26
C MET A 94 -6.14 10.31 -13.11
N LEU A 95 -6.72 11.51 -13.12
CA LEU A 95 -6.54 12.50 -12.06
C LEU A 95 -7.07 11.99 -10.71
N VAL A 96 -8.28 11.45 -10.68
CA VAL A 96 -8.90 10.94 -9.45
C VAL A 96 -8.14 9.71 -8.94
N SER A 97 -7.70 8.83 -9.83
CA SER A 97 -6.89 7.67 -9.51
C SER A 97 -5.55 8.07 -8.90
N ASN A 98 -4.81 8.97 -9.56
CA ASN A 98 -3.50 9.43 -9.10
C ASN A 98 -3.60 10.11 -7.74
N ARG A 99 -4.60 10.97 -7.54
CA ARG A 99 -4.81 11.64 -6.25
C ARG A 99 -5.06 10.64 -5.12
N ARG A 100 -5.96 9.67 -5.34
CA ARG A 100 -6.27 8.67 -4.30
C ARG A 100 -5.10 7.75 -3.99
N GLN A 101 -4.33 7.35 -5.02
CA GLN A 101 -3.13 6.55 -4.82
C GLN A 101 -2.05 7.34 -4.06
N TYR A 102 -1.89 8.62 -4.38
CA TYR A 102 -0.98 9.51 -3.67
C TYR A 102 -1.35 9.65 -2.19
N ASP A 103 -2.63 9.85 -1.87
CA ASP A 103 -3.09 9.97 -0.48
C ASP A 103 -2.77 8.70 0.33
N VAL A 104 -2.96 7.51 -0.26
CA VAL A 104 -2.59 6.23 0.38
C VAL A 104 -1.09 6.14 0.60
N LEU A 105 -0.28 6.48 -0.41
CA LEU A 105 1.17 6.45 -0.33
C LEU A 105 1.69 7.41 0.74
N GLN A 106 1.17 8.63 0.81
CA GLN A 106 1.57 9.62 1.80
C GLN A 106 1.22 9.18 3.23
N ASP A 107 0.02 8.62 3.43
CA ASP A 107 -0.37 8.10 4.74
C ASP A 107 0.53 6.94 5.19
N MET A 108 0.86 6.01 4.28
CA MET A 108 1.79 4.92 4.59
C MET A 108 3.20 5.44 4.89
N LYS A 109 3.71 6.40 4.10
CA LYS A 109 5.01 7.04 4.38
C LYS A 109 5.02 7.74 5.73
N ALA A 110 3.96 8.47 6.07
CA ALA A 110 3.85 9.13 7.36
C ALA A 110 3.84 8.11 8.52
N TYR A 111 3.17 6.98 8.33
CA TYR A 111 3.18 5.91 9.32
C TYR A 111 4.55 5.25 9.47
N ILE A 112 5.24 4.94 8.35
CA ILE A 112 6.60 4.40 8.38
C ILE A 112 7.57 5.38 9.04
N ALA A 113 7.50 6.66 8.68
CA ALA A 113 8.31 7.70 9.31
C ALA A 113 8.04 7.79 10.82
N LEU A 114 6.80 7.60 11.27
CA LEU A 114 6.45 7.62 12.69
C LEU A 114 7.08 6.46 13.45
N ILE A 115 7.01 5.24 12.92
CA ILE A 115 7.56 4.05 13.60
C ILE A 115 9.08 3.98 13.52
N GLU A 116 9.68 4.53 12.46
CA GLU A 116 11.13 4.53 12.27
C GLU A 116 11.85 5.74 12.90
N LYS A 117 11.11 6.75 13.39
CA LYS A 117 11.64 8.03 13.91
C LYS A 117 12.68 7.87 15.02
N ASP A 118 12.48 6.90 15.92
CA ASP A 118 13.29 6.72 17.12
C ASP A 118 14.31 5.60 16.93
N GLY A 119 15.23 5.82 15.99
CA GLY A 119 16.35 4.93 15.71
C GLY A 119 15.91 3.61 15.09
N GLY A 120 14.83 3.62 14.30
CA GLY A 120 14.35 2.50 13.49
C GLY A 120 13.69 1.34 14.26
N LEU A 121 12.57 0.84 13.74
CA LEU A 121 11.81 -0.24 14.37
C LEU A 121 12.03 -1.58 13.68
N PHE A 122 12.06 -1.60 12.36
CA PHE A 122 12.13 -2.85 11.60
C PHE A 122 13.48 -3.56 11.76
N TRP A 123 14.60 -2.82 11.80
CA TRP A 123 15.92 -3.43 11.99
C TRP A 123 16.06 -4.16 13.32
N ARG A 124 15.27 -3.80 14.34
CA ARG A 124 15.31 -4.50 15.64
C ARG A 124 14.94 -5.96 15.51
N PHE A 125 14.17 -6.32 14.48
CA PHE A 125 13.80 -7.68 14.14
C PHE A 125 14.76 -8.36 13.16
N GLU A 126 15.90 -7.75 12.82
CA GLU A 126 16.91 -8.32 11.92
C GLU A 126 17.26 -9.78 12.23
N PRO A 127 17.52 -10.19 13.49
CA PRO A 127 17.86 -11.59 13.78
C PRO A 127 16.77 -12.57 13.31
N LEU A 128 15.50 -12.16 13.33
CA LEU A 128 14.40 -12.96 12.82
C LEU A 128 14.29 -12.91 11.31
N VAL A 129 14.61 -11.77 10.69
CA VAL A 129 14.67 -11.67 9.23
C VAL A 129 15.74 -12.62 8.69
N GLN A 130 16.94 -12.62 9.27
CA GLN A 130 18.02 -13.52 8.86
C GLN A 130 17.67 -15.00 9.07
N LEU A 131 16.97 -15.33 10.18
CA LEU A 131 16.59 -16.72 10.48
C LEU A 131 15.42 -17.22 9.61
N LEU A 132 14.39 -16.40 9.41
CA LEU A 132 13.11 -16.82 8.83
C LEU A 132 12.99 -16.48 7.34
N LEU A 133 13.75 -15.50 6.87
CA LEU A 133 13.74 -15.00 5.50
C LEU A 133 15.18 -14.84 4.94
N PRO A 134 16.05 -15.88 5.02
CA PRO A 134 17.46 -15.76 4.66
C PRO A 134 17.68 -15.36 3.19
N ASP A 135 16.81 -15.82 2.28
CA ASP A 135 16.92 -15.54 0.84
C ASP A 135 16.13 -14.29 0.40
N ASN A 136 15.51 -13.57 1.35
CA ASN A 136 14.71 -12.39 1.04
C ASN A 136 15.59 -11.12 1.06
N GLY A 137 16.25 -10.86 -0.08
CA GLY A 137 17.09 -9.67 -0.24
C GLY A 137 16.36 -8.35 -0.02
N LEU A 138 15.05 -8.30 -0.28
CA LEU A 138 14.22 -7.11 -0.06
C LEU A 138 14.04 -6.85 1.44
N ALA A 139 13.75 -7.87 2.24
CA ALA A 139 13.66 -7.72 3.69
C ALA A 139 15.01 -7.32 4.32
N ALA A 140 16.12 -7.85 3.81
CA ALA A 140 17.46 -7.45 4.24
C ALA A 140 17.76 -5.97 3.92
N GLN A 141 17.37 -5.49 2.73
CA GLN A 141 17.49 -4.07 2.37
C GLN A 141 16.63 -3.17 3.28
N MET A 142 15.41 -3.58 3.60
CA MET A 142 14.53 -2.82 4.51
C MET A 142 15.10 -2.76 5.93
N VAL A 143 15.76 -3.83 6.40
CA VAL A 143 16.47 -3.83 7.70
C VAL A 143 17.59 -2.80 7.69
N GLU A 144 18.43 -2.78 6.65
CA GLU A 144 19.54 -1.83 6.59
C GLU A 144 19.05 -0.38 6.47
N GLY A 145 18.04 -0.14 5.62
CA GLY A 145 17.40 1.18 5.52
C GLY A 145 16.79 1.65 6.85
N SER A 146 16.17 0.73 7.60
CA SER A 146 15.63 1.00 8.94
C SER A 146 16.73 1.30 9.95
N ARG A 147 17.85 0.57 9.91
CA ARG A 147 18.99 0.78 10.82
C ARG A 147 19.65 2.13 10.62
N VAL A 148 19.87 2.54 9.37
CA VAL A 148 20.52 3.82 9.03
C VAL A 148 19.52 4.99 9.11
N GLY A 149 18.21 4.70 9.18
CA GLY A 149 17.15 5.71 9.17
C GLY A 149 16.97 6.36 7.79
N ASP A 150 17.40 5.71 6.71
CA ASP A 150 17.26 6.24 5.36
C ASP A 150 15.85 6.00 4.81
N MET A 151 14.98 6.97 5.06
CA MET A 151 13.58 6.95 4.61
C MET A 151 13.42 6.90 3.08
N ASN A 152 14.46 7.23 2.29
CA ASN A 152 14.39 7.15 0.83
C ASN A 152 14.47 5.71 0.33
N GLN A 153 15.07 4.82 1.11
CA GLN A 153 15.15 3.40 0.80
C GLN A 153 13.91 2.63 1.30
N LEU A 154 13.13 3.21 2.22
CA LEU A 154 11.93 2.60 2.80
C LEU A 154 10.69 2.88 1.95
N TYR A 155 10.62 2.25 0.77
CA TYR A 155 9.42 2.32 -0.06
C TYR A 155 8.23 1.66 0.66
N PRO A 156 7.05 2.30 0.72
CA PRO A 156 5.92 1.78 1.49
C PRO A 156 5.44 0.39 1.08
N GLU A 157 5.53 0.06 -0.21
CA GLU A 157 5.17 -1.24 -0.74
C GLU A 157 6.14 -2.32 -0.25
N ASP A 158 7.44 -2.13 -0.47
CA ASP A 158 8.51 -3.06 -0.10
C ASP A 158 8.61 -3.25 1.41
N TYR A 159 8.46 -2.17 2.17
CA TYR A 159 8.42 -2.20 3.62
C TYR A 159 7.21 -3.00 4.13
N GLY A 160 6.02 -2.73 3.59
CA GLY A 160 4.81 -3.47 3.93
C GLY A 160 4.94 -4.96 3.59
N LEU A 161 5.48 -5.29 2.43
CA LEU A 161 5.74 -6.68 2.01
C LEU A 161 6.72 -7.39 2.95
N SER A 162 7.79 -6.71 3.38
CA SER A 162 8.79 -7.27 4.30
C SER A 162 8.20 -7.55 5.69
N VAL A 163 7.44 -6.60 6.22
CA VAL A 163 6.76 -6.74 7.52
C VAL A 163 5.75 -7.87 7.47
N HIS A 164 4.91 -7.94 6.43
CA HIS A 164 3.94 -9.03 6.27
C HIS A 164 4.61 -10.38 6.05
N ALA A 165 5.70 -10.45 5.29
CA ALA A 165 6.47 -11.67 5.07
C ALA A 165 7.05 -12.20 6.39
N LEU A 166 7.61 -11.32 7.22
CA LEU A 166 8.16 -11.69 8.52
C LEU A 166 7.05 -12.15 9.48
N TYR A 167 5.94 -11.41 9.55
CA TYR A 167 4.78 -11.78 10.37
C TYR A 167 4.22 -13.15 9.98
N LYS A 168 4.07 -13.40 8.67
CA LYS A 168 3.63 -14.69 8.15
C LYS A 168 4.64 -15.79 8.48
N ALA A 169 5.93 -15.56 8.29
CA ALA A 169 6.96 -16.55 8.60
C ALA A 169 7.01 -16.90 10.11
N LEU A 170 6.75 -15.92 10.98
CA LEU A 170 6.57 -16.13 12.42
C LEU A 170 5.29 -16.93 12.76
N GLY A 171 4.21 -16.73 12.01
CA GLY A 171 3.00 -17.54 12.12
C GLY A 171 3.24 -19.01 11.68
N ASP A 172 3.79 -19.17 10.49
CA ASP A 172 3.97 -20.44 9.77
C ASP A 172 5.06 -21.33 10.39
N THR A 173 5.92 -20.80 11.25
CA THR A 173 6.98 -21.58 11.92
C THR A 173 6.42 -22.72 12.80
N GLY A 174 5.12 -22.74 13.13
CA GLY A 174 4.52 -23.80 13.95
C GLY A 174 5.23 -23.93 15.31
N ASN A 175 5.79 -25.11 15.60
CA ASN A 175 6.62 -25.42 16.79
C ASN A 175 8.15 -25.30 16.53
N ARG A 176 8.61 -24.82 15.36
CA ARG A 176 10.05 -24.62 15.11
C ARG A 176 10.60 -23.67 16.16
N GLU A 177 11.69 -24.10 16.78
CA GLU A 177 12.27 -23.45 17.94
C GLU A 177 13.09 -22.24 17.47
N ILE A 178 12.77 -21.06 18.00
CA ILE A 178 13.63 -19.88 17.84
C ILE A 178 14.86 -20.11 18.73
N PRO A 179 16.09 -20.04 18.19
CA PRO A 179 17.31 -20.19 18.97
C PRO A 179 17.46 -19.14 20.08
N GLU A 180 18.11 -19.48 21.20
CA GLU A 180 18.27 -18.59 22.37
C GLU A 180 19.21 -17.41 22.11
N ASP A 181 20.15 -17.56 21.18
CA ASP A 181 21.02 -16.51 20.65
C ASP A 181 20.21 -15.40 19.93
N ILE A 182 19.20 -15.80 19.17
CA ILE A 182 18.29 -14.86 18.48
C ILE A 182 17.41 -14.10 19.48
N GLU A 183 17.01 -14.74 20.59
CA GLU A 183 16.28 -14.07 21.67
C GLU A 183 17.12 -12.97 22.32
N LYS A 184 18.36 -13.27 22.68
CA LYS A 184 19.26 -12.28 23.28
C LYS A 184 19.49 -11.10 22.34
N ALA A 185 19.77 -11.39 21.07
CA ALA A 185 19.96 -10.36 20.05
C ALA A 185 18.72 -9.47 19.88
N LEU A 186 17.50 -10.05 19.90
CA LEU A 186 16.26 -9.26 19.88
C LEU A 186 16.14 -8.36 21.11
N ILE A 187 16.32 -8.90 22.32
CA ILE A 187 16.21 -8.12 23.55
C ILE A 187 17.24 -6.99 23.56
N GLU A 188 18.47 -7.25 23.15
CA GLU A 188 19.54 -6.26 23.01
C GLU A 188 19.14 -5.14 22.03
N ASN A 189 18.63 -5.50 20.84
CA ASN A 189 18.16 -4.54 19.84
C ASN A 189 17.00 -3.66 20.34
N PHE A 190 16.11 -4.19 21.19
CA PHE A 190 15.02 -3.40 21.78
C PHE A 190 15.45 -2.56 22.99
N THR A 191 16.57 -2.89 23.64
CA THR A 191 17.08 -2.19 24.82
C THR A 191 18.05 -1.08 24.44
N ASN A 192 18.87 -1.30 23.41
CA ASN A 192 19.76 -0.30 22.84
C ASN A 192 18.95 0.67 21.97
N LYS A 193 18.40 1.72 22.59
CA LYS A 193 17.94 2.92 21.89
C LYS A 193 19.17 3.73 21.46
N THR A 194 19.79 3.36 20.35
CA THR A 194 20.71 4.27 19.64
C THR A 194 19.91 5.31 18.88
#